data_AF-A0A9J6BZQ7-F1
#
_entry.id   AF-A0A9J6BZQ7-F1
#
_cell.length_a   1.000
_cell.length_b   1.000
_cell.length_c   1.000
_cell.angle_alpha   90.00
_cell.angle_beta   90.00
_cell.angle_gamma   90.00
#
_symmetry.space_group_name_H-M   'P 1'
#
loop_
_entity.id
_entity.type
_entity.pdbx_description
1 polymer ?
#
loop_
_entity_poly.entity_id
_entity_poly.type
_entity_poly.pdbx_seq_one_letter_code
_entity_poly.pdbx_strand_id
1 'polypeptide(L)'
;MANFRRTWDKKEYQLKALKREQDEKESKNKVQEVTKELLEKDLKLRAKPVLIGKKISIKSSFSSKNNFHCEICNSTCNDSSSFILHLNSKYHQKNLGKNASNSERSSLKQVQEKFKQLKRKNEDSSKIIQAHPSKKSKNINNMEQNDIIEDDEMKMMFETIGFTSFNKK
;
A
#
# COMPACT_ATOMS: atom_id res chain seq x y z
N MET A 1 32.84 -18.31 -62.32
CA MET A 1 32.70 -17.05 -61.55
C MET A 1 31.98 -17.34 -60.25
N ALA A 2 32.57 -17.03 -59.09
CA ALA A 2 31.89 -17.15 -57.80
C ALA A 2 30.89 -16.00 -57.62
N ASN A 3 29.65 -16.34 -57.27
CA ASN A 3 28.60 -15.34 -57.02
C ASN A 3 28.90 -14.57 -55.72
N PHE A 4 29.29 -13.30 -55.85
CA PHE A 4 29.65 -12.39 -54.74
C PHE A 4 28.45 -11.78 -54.00
N ARG A 5 27.21 -12.23 -54.31
CA ARG A 5 25.99 -11.67 -53.71
C ARG A 5 25.68 -12.37 -52.39
N ARG A 6 25.72 -11.62 -51.29
CA ARG A 6 25.22 -12.04 -49.98
C ARG A 6 23.72 -12.32 -50.10
N THR A 7 23.34 -13.58 -49.96
CA THR A 7 21.94 -14.02 -49.90
C THR A 7 21.48 -14.03 -48.45
N TRP A 8 20.27 -13.51 -48.21
CA TRP A 8 19.66 -13.54 -46.88
C TRP A 8 19.17 -14.96 -46.58
N ASP A 9 19.69 -15.60 -45.54
CA ASP A 9 19.19 -16.91 -45.09
C ASP A 9 17.95 -16.73 -44.20
N LYS A 10 16.79 -17.11 -44.73
CA LYS A 10 15.49 -16.96 -44.06
C LYS A 10 15.48 -17.58 -42.66
N LYS A 11 16.18 -18.70 -42.43
CA LYS A 11 16.19 -19.39 -41.12
C LYS A 11 16.98 -18.60 -40.08
N GLU A 12 18.15 -18.07 -40.47
CA GLU A 12 18.98 -17.23 -39.61
C GLU A 12 18.21 -15.98 -39.15
N TYR A 13 17.49 -15.34 -40.07
CA TYR A 13 16.67 -14.16 -39.77
C TYR A 13 15.46 -14.47 -38.88
N GLN A 14 14.81 -15.62 -39.05
CA GLN A 14 13.74 -16.07 -38.17
C GLN A 14 14.25 -16.30 -36.74
N LEU A 15 15.39 -16.98 -36.57
CA LEU A 15 16.00 -17.18 -35.26
C LEU A 15 16.41 -15.84 -34.60
N LYS A 16 16.97 -14.92 -35.38
CA LYS A 16 17.35 -13.59 -34.91
C LYS A 16 16.15 -12.70 -34.56
N ALA A 17 15.00 -12.92 -35.20
CA ALA A 17 13.75 -12.25 -34.84
C ALA A 17 13.20 -12.80 -33.52
N LEU A 18 13.14 -14.13 -33.37
CA LEU A 18 12.70 -14.79 -32.13
C LEU A 18 13.56 -14.41 -30.94
N LYS A 19 14.89 -14.34 -31.12
CA LYS A 19 15.82 -13.92 -30.07
C LYS A 19 15.53 -12.49 -29.58
N ARG A 20 15.27 -11.55 -30.51
CA ARG A 20 14.87 -10.17 -30.17
C ARG A 20 13.55 -10.12 -29.40
N GLU A 21 12.56 -10.92 -29.80
CA GLU A 21 11.30 -10.98 -29.06
C GLU A 21 11.46 -11.54 -27.64
N GLN A 22 12.35 -12.52 -27.44
CA GLN A 22 12.66 -13.05 -26.11
C GLN A 22 13.35 -12.01 -25.24
N ASP A 23 14.39 -11.36 -25.75
CA ASP A 23 15.16 -10.35 -25.01
C ASP A 23 14.27 -9.13 -24.64
N GLU A 24 13.33 -8.73 -25.51
CA GLU A 24 12.33 -7.71 -25.21
C GLU A 24 11.34 -8.13 -24.11
N LYS A 25 10.89 -9.39 -24.12
CA LYS A 25 9.99 -9.94 -23.08
C LYS A 25 10.70 -10.02 -21.73
N GLU A 26 11.95 -10.50 -21.71
CA GLU A 26 12.78 -10.56 -20.50
C GLU A 26 13.05 -9.17 -19.93
N SER A 27 13.37 -8.20 -20.79
CA SER A 27 13.56 -6.80 -20.38
C SER A 27 12.29 -6.21 -19.76
N LYS A 28 11.11 -6.46 -20.36
CA LYS A 28 9.82 -6.02 -19.82
C LYS A 28 9.51 -6.67 -18.47
N ASN A 29 9.76 -7.98 -18.33
CA ASN A 29 9.54 -8.69 -17.07
C ASN A 29 10.45 -8.17 -15.96
N LYS A 30 11.73 -7.91 -16.25
CA LYS A 30 12.68 -7.36 -15.29
C LYS A 30 12.27 -5.96 -14.81
N VAL A 31 11.79 -5.10 -15.71
CA VAL A 31 11.23 -3.79 -15.35
C VAL A 31 9.96 -3.94 -14.47
N GLN A 32 9.10 -4.91 -14.78
CA GLN A 32 7.91 -5.20 -13.96
C GLN A 32 8.26 -5.75 -12.55
N GLU A 33 9.31 -6.57 -12.41
CA GLU A 33 9.77 -7.04 -11.11
C GLU A 33 10.36 -5.89 -10.27
N VAL A 34 11.23 -5.06 -10.87
CA VAL A 34 11.84 -3.91 -10.19
C VAL A 34 10.77 -2.93 -9.68
N THR A 35 9.71 -2.70 -10.46
CA THR A 35 8.58 -1.84 -10.05
C THR A 35 7.76 -2.43 -8.90
N LYS A 36 7.58 -3.77 -8.84
CA LYS A 36 6.92 -4.45 -7.72
C LYS A 36 7.74 -4.36 -6.43
N GLU A 37 9.05 -4.57 -6.50
CA GLU A 37 9.94 -4.48 -5.34
C GLU A 37 9.99 -3.06 -4.77
N LEU A 38 10.10 -2.04 -5.62
CA LEU A 38 10.05 -0.63 -5.22
C LEU A 38 8.71 -0.31 -4.53
N LEU A 39 7.61 -0.83 -5.08
CA LEU A 39 6.30 -0.61 -4.50
C LEU A 39 6.17 -1.22 -3.09
N GLU A 40 6.75 -2.40 -2.87
CA GLU A 40 6.74 -3.05 -1.57
C GLU A 40 7.56 -2.27 -0.54
N LYS A 41 8.71 -1.73 -0.95
CA LYS A 41 9.53 -0.85 -0.09
C LYS A 41 8.75 0.39 0.35
N ASP A 42 8.04 1.04 -0.57
CA ASP A 42 7.22 2.21 -0.26
C ASP A 42 6.06 1.90 0.69
N LEU A 43 5.40 0.76 0.51
CA LEU A 43 4.34 0.31 1.43
C LEU A 43 4.89 0.07 2.83
N LYS A 44 6.08 -0.54 2.94
CA LYS A 44 6.77 -0.76 4.22
C LYS A 44 7.18 0.56 4.88
N LEU A 45 7.61 1.56 4.11
CA LEU A 45 7.94 2.88 4.65
C LEU A 45 6.71 3.61 5.18
N ARG A 46 5.56 3.52 4.50
CA ARG A 46 4.28 4.09 4.97
C ARG A 46 3.71 3.37 6.20
N ALA A 47 3.94 2.06 6.33
CA ALA A 47 3.43 1.26 7.46
C ALA A 47 4.20 1.47 8.77
N LYS A 48 5.40 2.07 8.73
CA LYS A 48 6.17 2.36 9.93
C LYS A 48 5.52 3.52 10.69
N PRO A 49 5.13 3.35 11.97
CA PRO A 49 4.60 4.45 12.75
C PRO A 49 5.68 5.53 12.85
N VAL A 50 5.33 6.75 12.43
CA VAL A 50 6.18 7.92 12.65
C VAL A 50 6.25 8.10 14.16
N LEU A 51 7.38 7.74 14.77
CA LEU A 51 7.61 8.00 16.18
C LEU A 51 7.85 9.50 16.35
N ILE A 52 6.78 10.29 16.38
CA ILE A 52 6.81 11.68 16.84
C ILE A 52 7.34 11.65 18.28
N GLY A 53 8.62 12.02 18.45
CA GLY A 53 9.28 12.12 19.75
C GLY A 53 10.53 11.25 19.96
N LYS A 54 10.82 10.25 19.12
CA LYS A 54 12.08 9.48 19.21
C LYS A 54 13.00 9.82 18.03
N LYS A 55 13.96 10.72 18.27
CA LYS A 55 15.07 10.98 17.35
C LYS A 55 15.90 9.71 17.21
N ILE A 56 15.76 9.00 16.10
CA ILE A 56 16.69 7.93 15.72
C ILE A 56 17.98 8.62 15.31
N SER A 57 18.96 8.64 16.21
CA SER A 57 20.31 9.13 15.93
C SER A 57 21.02 8.11 15.04
N ILE A 58 21.03 8.37 13.73
CA ILE A 58 21.89 7.66 12.80
C ILE A 58 23.26 8.36 12.88
N LYS A 59 24.26 7.67 13.42
CA LYS A 59 25.64 8.16 13.49
C LYS A 59 26.26 8.11 12.09
N SER A 60 26.05 9.16 11.30
CA SER A 60 26.73 9.36 10.02
C SER A 60 27.55 10.65 10.11
N SER A 61 28.87 10.49 10.10
CA SER A 61 29.87 11.49 10.44
C SER A 61 30.13 12.53 9.32
N PHE A 62 29.10 12.95 8.60
CA PHE A 62 29.21 14.02 7.61
C PHE A 62 28.00 14.96 7.68
N SER A 63 28.24 16.11 8.32
CA SER A 63 27.48 17.36 8.24
C SER A 63 25.98 17.27 7.95
N SER A 64 25.21 16.97 9.01
CA SER A 64 24.20 17.90 9.52
C SER A 64 23.10 18.36 8.55
N LYS A 65 22.23 17.43 8.14
CA LYS A 65 20.76 17.58 7.98
C LYS A 65 20.20 16.21 7.61
N ASN A 66 19.31 15.66 8.43
CA ASN A 66 18.62 14.39 8.16
C ASN A 66 17.61 14.56 7.03
N ASN A 67 18.10 14.68 5.80
CA ASN A 67 17.25 14.82 4.62
C ASN A 67 16.69 13.42 4.23
N PHE A 68 15.37 13.31 4.13
CA PHE A 68 14.68 12.11 3.65
C PHE A 68 14.82 12.04 2.13
N HIS A 69 15.25 10.90 1.58
CA HIS A 69 15.45 10.74 0.14
C HIS A 69 14.44 9.76 -0.47
N CYS A 70 13.90 10.11 -1.64
CA CYS A 70 13.03 9.24 -2.43
C CYS A 70 13.77 8.71 -3.66
N GLU A 71 13.95 7.39 -3.73
CA GLU A 71 14.61 6.70 -4.86
C GLU A 71 13.77 6.73 -6.15
N ILE A 72 12.46 6.91 -6.05
CA ILE A 72 11.54 6.90 -7.21
C ILE A 72 11.50 8.25 -7.92
N CYS A 73 11.56 9.33 -7.17
CA CYS A 73 11.51 10.70 -7.68
C CYS A 73 12.88 11.39 -7.71
N ASN A 74 13.93 10.73 -7.21
CA ASN A 74 15.27 11.28 -7.02
C ASN A 74 15.28 12.64 -6.28
N SER A 75 14.33 12.86 -5.36
CA SER A 75 14.17 14.11 -4.62
C SER A 75 14.53 13.94 -3.14
N THR A 76 15.11 14.97 -2.54
CA THR A 76 15.39 15.06 -1.11
C THR A 76 14.40 15.99 -0.42
N CYS A 77 13.78 15.52 0.66
CA CYS A 77 12.88 16.29 1.52
C CYS A 77 13.58 16.58 2.85
N ASN A 78 13.42 17.79 3.37
CA ASN A 78 14.08 18.22 4.60
C ASN A 78 13.43 17.63 5.87
N ASP A 79 12.11 17.36 5.83
CA ASP A 79 11.33 16.92 6.99
C ASP A 79 10.57 15.61 6.74
N SER A 80 10.28 14.86 7.81
CA SER A 80 9.57 13.59 7.74
C SER A 80 8.13 13.76 7.27
N SER A 81 7.47 14.86 7.68
CA SER A 81 6.12 15.22 7.25
C SER A 81 6.10 15.57 5.76
N SER A 82 7.07 16.37 5.31
CA SER A 82 7.27 16.70 3.90
C SER A 82 7.51 15.44 3.05
N PHE A 83 8.28 14.48 3.57
CA PHE A 83 8.52 13.21 2.89
C PHE A 83 7.25 12.35 2.75
N ILE A 84 6.41 12.27 3.79
CA ILE A 84 5.13 11.52 3.71
C ILE A 84 4.17 12.20 2.73
N LEU A 85 4.10 13.54 2.73
CA LEU A 85 3.33 14.29 1.73
C LEU A 85 3.86 14.03 0.31
N HIS A 86 5.18 13.96 0.13
CA HIS A 86 5.80 13.59 -1.13
C HIS A 86 5.39 12.17 -1.57
N LEU A 87 5.48 11.16 -0.68
CA LEU A 87 5.04 9.80 -0.99
C LEU A 87 3.56 9.73 -1.38
N ASN A 88 2.73 10.58 -0.78
CA ASN A 88 1.30 10.66 -1.06
C ASN A 88 0.96 11.55 -2.27
N SER A 89 1.94 12.23 -2.86
CA SER A 89 1.72 13.13 -3.99
C SER A 89 1.31 12.36 -5.26
N LYS A 90 0.52 13.02 -6.12
CA LYS A 90 0.10 12.45 -7.41
C LYS A 90 1.29 12.12 -8.32
N TYR A 91 2.38 12.89 -8.21
CA TYR A 91 3.59 12.68 -9.00
C TYR A 91 4.30 11.37 -8.59
N HIS A 92 4.54 11.19 -7.30
CA HIS A 92 5.15 9.98 -6.76
C HIS A 92 4.31 8.72 -7.07
N GLN A 93 2.99 8.81 -6.91
CA GLN A 93 2.09 7.69 -7.18
C GLN A 93 2.05 7.30 -8.66
N LYS A 94 2.13 8.27 -9.59
CA LYS A 94 2.26 7.99 -11.03
C LYS A 94 3.55 7.23 -11.35
N ASN A 95 4.68 7.64 -10.78
CA ASN A 95 5.98 6.98 -11.00
C ASN A 95 6.01 5.55 -10.43
N LEU A 96 5.24 5.30 -9.37
CA LEU A 96 5.00 3.95 -8.83
C LEU A 96 4.13 3.05 -9.71
N GLY A 97 3.57 3.56 -10.82
CA GLY A 97 2.61 2.83 -11.64
C GLY A 97 1.24 2.65 -10.96
N LYS A 98 0.96 3.40 -9.89
CA LYS A 98 -0.35 3.44 -9.23
C LYS A 98 -1.11 4.68 -9.65
N ASN A 99 -2.22 4.47 -10.35
CA ASN A 99 -3.15 5.55 -10.67
C ASN A 99 -3.91 5.94 -9.39
N ALA A 100 -3.46 6.98 -8.69
CA ALA A 100 -4.12 7.56 -7.53
C ALA A 100 -5.62 7.82 -7.74
N SER A 101 -5.99 8.16 -8.98
CA SER A 101 -7.34 8.53 -9.41
C SER A 101 -8.19 7.37 -9.92
N ASN A 102 -7.63 6.15 -10.07
CA ASN A 102 -8.35 5.01 -10.65
C ASN A 102 -8.60 3.89 -9.62
N SER A 103 -8.79 4.23 -8.35
CA SER A 103 -9.31 3.27 -7.38
C SER A 103 -10.81 3.07 -7.63
N GLU A 104 -11.21 1.86 -7.99
CA GLU A 104 -12.63 1.51 -8.14
C GLU A 104 -13.37 1.65 -6.79
N ARG A 105 -14.63 2.09 -6.85
CA ARG A 105 -15.47 2.14 -5.65
C ARG A 105 -15.74 0.73 -5.16
N SER A 106 -15.59 0.51 -3.85
CA SER A 106 -15.84 -0.82 -3.27
C SER A 106 -17.30 -1.22 -3.39
N SER A 107 -17.56 -2.45 -3.82
CA SER A 107 -18.89 -3.07 -3.86
C SER A 107 -19.31 -3.56 -2.47
N LEU A 108 -20.62 -3.64 -2.23
CA LEU A 108 -21.20 -4.15 -0.97
C LEU A 108 -20.64 -5.54 -0.58
N LYS A 109 -20.47 -6.43 -1.57
CA LYS A 109 -19.91 -7.77 -1.33
C LYS A 109 -18.46 -7.71 -0.84
N GLN A 110 -17.64 -6.83 -1.43
CA GLN A 110 -16.24 -6.64 -1.02
C GLN A 110 -16.14 -6.10 0.40
N VAL A 111 -17.04 -5.20 0.77
CA VAL A 111 -17.11 -4.62 2.11
C VAL A 111 -17.51 -5.70 3.14
N GLN A 112 -18.56 -6.47 2.87
CA GLN A 112 -18.99 -7.57 3.75
C GLN A 112 -17.89 -8.62 3.97
N GLU A 113 -17.20 -9.01 2.91
CA GLU A 113 -16.08 -9.94 3.01
C GLU A 113 -14.94 -9.36 3.85
N LYS A 114 -14.61 -8.08 3.64
CA LYS A 114 -13.57 -7.40 4.40
C LYS A 114 -13.92 -7.31 5.89
N PHE A 115 -15.16 -6.99 6.24
CA PHE A 115 -15.63 -6.98 7.62
C PHE A 115 -15.50 -8.35 8.28
N LYS A 116 -15.87 -9.42 7.59
CA LYS A 116 -15.70 -10.79 8.09
C LYS A 116 -14.24 -11.13 8.35
N GLN A 117 -13.33 -10.74 7.45
CA GLN A 117 -11.89 -10.94 7.63
C GLN A 117 -11.34 -10.15 8.82
N LEU A 118 -11.75 -8.90 9.00
CA LEU A 118 -11.30 -8.06 10.11
C LEU A 118 -11.81 -8.58 11.46
N LYS A 119 -13.07 -9.06 11.52
CA LYS A 119 -13.63 -9.68 12.72
C LYS A 119 -12.79 -10.89 13.16
N ARG A 120 -12.46 -11.79 12.22
CA ARG A 120 -11.58 -12.94 12.49
C ARG A 120 -10.20 -12.51 12.99
N LYS A 121 -9.57 -11.53 12.34
CA LYS A 121 -8.27 -11.00 12.79
C LYS A 121 -8.32 -10.39 14.18
N ASN A 122 -9.41 -9.70 14.52
CA ASN A 122 -9.60 -9.15 15.87
C ASN A 122 -9.74 -10.26 16.91
N GLU A 123 -10.54 -11.30 16.63
CA GLU A 123 -10.67 -12.49 17.49
C GLU A 123 -9.33 -13.24 17.68
N ASP A 124 -8.52 -13.34 16.62
CA ASP A 124 -7.20 -13.95 16.70
C ASP A 124 -6.23 -13.07 17.49
N SER A 125 -6.27 -11.75 17.30
CA SER A 125 -5.45 -10.80 18.06
C SER A 125 -5.81 -10.78 19.55
N SER A 126 -7.10 -10.89 19.89
CA SER A 126 -7.55 -10.95 21.29
C SER A 126 -7.14 -12.26 21.96
N LYS A 127 -7.19 -13.40 21.24
CA LYS A 127 -6.65 -14.69 21.73
C LYS A 127 -5.13 -14.65 21.93
N ILE A 128 -4.39 -14.02 21.01
CA ILE A 128 -2.92 -13.86 21.14
C ILE A 128 -2.57 -12.99 22.36
N ILE A 129 -3.32 -11.92 22.62
CA ILE A 129 -3.14 -11.06 23.81
C ILE A 129 -3.44 -11.84 25.10
N GLN A 130 -4.44 -12.73 25.10
CA GLN A 130 -4.74 -13.59 26.25
C GLN A 130 -3.67 -14.67 26.49
N ALA A 131 -2.97 -15.12 25.44
CA ALA A 131 -1.90 -16.13 25.53
C ALA A 131 -0.52 -15.57 25.96
N HIS A 132 -0.24 -14.27 25.78
CA HIS A 132 1.02 -13.65 26.19
C HIS A 132 0.78 -12.35 27.00
N PRO A 133 0.78 -12.39 28.35
CA PRO A 133 0.42 -11.25 29.20
C PRO A 133 1.46 -10.11 29.28
N SER A 134 2.60 -10.18 28.60
CA SER A 134 3.67 -9.20 28.78
C SER A 134 3.54 -8.00 27.83
N LYS A 135 3.13 -6.86 28.41
CA LYS A 135 3.21 -5.45 27.95
C LYS A 135 1.87 -4.82 27.54
N LYS A 136 1.07 -4.53 28.56
CA LYS A 136 -0.02 -3.54 28.52
C LYS A 136 0.56 -2.15 28.29
N SER A 137 0.40 -1.57 27.10
CA SER A 137 0.52 -0.12 26.92
C SER A 137 -0.75 0.51 27.52
N LYS A 138 -0.56 1.33 28.56
CA LYS A 138 -1.62 1.99 29.32
C LYS A 138 -2.29 3.07 28.46
N ASN A 139 -3.19 2.72 27.54
CA ASN A 139 -4.08 3.72 26.92
C ASN A 139 -5.36 3.16 26.26
N ILE A 140 -5.92 2.05 26.74
CA ILE A 140 -7.11 1.41 26.12
C ILE A 140 -8.31 1.37 27.08
N ASN A 141 -8.09 1.58 28.38
CA ASN A 141 -9.10 1.35 29.41
C ASN A 141 -10.25 2.39 29.49
N ASN A 142 -10.36 3.34 28.56
CA ASN A 142 -11.41 4.36 28.59
C ASN A 142 -12.44 4.26 27.46
N MET A 143 -12.42 3.19 26.65
CA MET A 143 -13.38 3.04 25.53
C MET A 143 -14.24 1.77 25.60
N GLU A 144 -13.93 0.81 26.47
CA GLU A 144 -14.66 -0.47 26.56
C GLU A 144 -15.99 -0.38 27.35
N GLN A 145 -16.40 0.80 27.80
CA GLN A 145 -17.66 0.99 28.54
C GLN A 145 -18.82 1.57 27.72
N ASN A 146 -18.62 1.89 26.43
CA ASN A 146 -19.65 2.53 25.60
C ASN A 146 -20.31 1.62 24.55
N ASP A 147 -19.98 0.33 24.47
CA ASP A 147 -20.45 -0.55 23.39
C ASP A 147 -21.53 -1.57 23.81
N ILE A 148 -22.25 -1.31 24.91
CA ILE A 148 -23.48 -2.04 25.24
C ILE A 148 -24.60 -1.02 25.44
N ILE A 149 -25.02 -0.41 24.34
CA ILE A 149 -26.29 0.32 24.29
C ILE A 149 -27.27 -0.65 23.66
N GLU A 150 -28.17 -1.17 24.52
CA GLU A 150 -29.20 -2.14 24.15
C GLU A 150 -30.05 -1.63 22.98
N ASP A 151 -30.48 -2.55 22.11
CA ASP A 151 -31.15 -2.28 20.83
C ASP A 151 -32.40 -1.36 20.96
N ASP A 152 -32.95 -1.21 22.16
CA ASP A 152 -34.08 -0.33 22.47
C ASP A 152 -33.72 1.16 22.54
N GLU A 153 -32.51 1.53 22.98
CA GLU A 153 -32.07 2.94 23.01
C GLU A 153 -31.71 3.46 21.62
N MET A 154 -31.11 2.63 20.76
CA MET A 154 -30.89 2.99 19.35
C MET A 154 -32.22 3.22 18.64
N LYS A 155 -33.24 2.39 18.90
CA LYS A 155 -34.57 2.52 18.29
C LYS A 155 -35.27 3.83 18.69
N MET A 156 -35.19 4.18 19.98
CA MET A 156 -35.66 5.46 20.51
C MET A 156 -34.89 6.67 19.93
N MET A 157 -33.59 6.54 19.69
CA MET A 157 -32.78 7.59 19.07
C MET A 157 -33.11 7.80 17.58
N PHE A 158 -33.39 6.73 16.84
CA PHE A 158 -33.80 6.84 15.42
C PHE A 158 -35.22 7.42 15.25
N GLU A 159 -36.15 7.14 16.18
CA GLU A 159 -37.49 7.74 16.18
C GLU A 159 -37.46 9.23 16.56
N THR A 160 -36.65 9.63 17.55
CA THR A 160 -36.54 11.03 17.99
C THR A 160 -35.84 11.94 16.97
N ILE A 161 -34.94 11.40 16.15
CA ILE A 161 -34.26 12.13 15.07
C ILE A 161 -35.09 12.12 13.77
N GLY A 162 -36.28 11.50 13.78
CA GLY A 162 -37.25 11.58 12.67
C GLY A 162 -36.91 10.71 11.46
N PHE A 163 -36.09 9.67 11.62
CA PHE A 163 -35.76 8.74 10.55
C PHE A 163 -36.83 7.63 10.48
N THR A 164 -38.05 7.98 10.07
CA THR A 164 -39.11 6.99 9.90
C THR A 164 -38.77 6.06 8.74
N SER A 165 -38.89 4.76 8.98
CA SER A 165 -38.73 3.72 7.97
C SER A 165 -39.62 4.00 6.76
N PHE A 166 -39.01 4.10 5.57
CA PHE A 166 -39.71 4.05 4.30
C PHE A 166 -40.43 2.70 4.19
N ASN A 167 -41.71 2.68 4.52
CA ASN A 167 -42.57 1.53 4.32
C ASN A 167 -42.76 1.36 2.80
N LYS A 168 -42.13 0.34 2.21
CA LYS A 168 -42.32 -0.02 0.80
C LYS A 168 -43.71 -0.60 0.64
N LYS A 169 -44.52 0.03 -0.22
CA LYS A 169 -45.63 -0.63 -0.90
C LYS A 169 -45.10 -1.65 -1.91
#